data_AF-A0A2N1JYX9-F1
#
_entry.id   AF-A0A2N1JYX9-F1
#
_cell.length_a   1.000
_cell.length_b   1.000
_cell.length_c   1.000
_cell.angle_alpha   90.00
_cell.angle_beta   90.00
_cell.angle_gamma   90.00
#
_symmetry.space_group_name_H-M   'P 1'
#
loop_
_entity.id
_entity.type
_entity.pdbx_description
1 polymer ?
#
loop_
_entity_poly.entity_id
_entity_poly.type
_entity_poly.pdbx_seq_one_letter_code
_entity_poly.pdbx_strand_id
1 'polypeptide(L)'
;MKYAKVSGNNVVIKLPIDMLVVAFDNNPNNYDEEIKVKYKRKFAEGFADHVNEHSGNAETGLTVFQEWIDQIFEEMIEGDSSYIRYPKEEF
;
A
#
# COMPACT_ATOMS: atom_id res chain seq x y z
N MET A 1 2.89 9.53 -13.36
CA MET A 1 3.25 8.10 -13.25
C MET A 1 1.97 7.31 -13.00
N LYS A 2 1.77 6.12 -13.59
CA LYS A 2 0.62 5.25 -13.24
C LYS A 2 1.10 4.20 -12.24
N TYR A 3 0.63 4.29 -11.00
CA TYR A 3 1.06 3.40 -9.91
C TYR A 3 0.30 2.07 -9.89
N ALA A 4 -0.91 2.01 -10.45
CA ALA A 4 -1.70 0.80 -10.56
C ALA A 4 -2.16 0.57 -12.00
N LYS A 5 -2.32 -0.70 -12.38
CA LYS A 5 -2.94 -1.12 -13.64
C LYS A 5 -3.57 -2.50 -13.52
N VAL A 6 -4.54 -2.80 -14.38
CA VAL A 6 -5.02 -4.18 -14.58
C VAL A 6 -4.07 -4.90 -15.54
N SER A 7 -3.71 -6.14 -15.22
CA SER A 7 -2.86 -7.00 -16.05
C SER A 7 -3.29 -8.47 -15.90
N GLY A 8 -3.96 -9.00 -16.91
CA GLY A 8 -4.63 -10.30 -16.80
C GLY A 8 -5.71 -10.25 -15.71
N ASN A 9 -5.71 -11.25 -14.82
CA ASN A 9 -6.66 -11.34 -13.70
C ASN A 9 -6.18 -10.61 -12.43
N ASN A 10 -5.16 -9.75 -12.54
CA ASN A 10 -4.55 -9.10 -11.38
C ASN A 10 -4.59 -7.58 -11.50
N VAL A 11 -4.75 -6.91 -10.36
CA VAL A 11 -4.36 -5.51 -10.20
C VAL A 11 -2.88 -5.50 -9.81
N VAL A 12 -2.05 -4.85 -10.61
CA VAL A 12 -0.61 -4.72 -10.38
C VAL A 12 -0.32 -3.31 -9.89
N ILE A 13 0.17 -3.23 -8.66
CA ILE A 13 0.64 -1.99 -8.05
C ILE A 13 2.17 -1.95 -8.16
N LYS A 14 2.69 -0.81 -8.60
CA LYS A 14 4.12 -0.56 -8.76
C LYS A 14 4.56 0.50 -7.77
N LEU A 15 5.42 0.11 -6.86
CA LEU A 15 6.16 1.03 -6.01
C LEU A 15 7.59 1.19 -6.56
N PRO A 16 7.97 2.38 -7.06
CA PRO A 16 9.33 2.62 -7.53
C PRO A 16 10.33 2.54 -6.37
N ILE A 17 11.43 1.82 -6.55
CA ILE A 17 12.47 1.69 -5.51
C ILE A 17 13.01 3.07 -5.10
N ASP A 18 13.21 3.99 -6.05
CA ASP A 18 13.70 5.33 -5.73
C ASP A 18 12.71 6.12 -4.87
N MET A 19 11.40 5.93 -5.06
CA MET A 19 10.38 6.54 -4.21
C MET A 19 10.46 5.98 -2.79
N LEU A 20 10.62 4.66 -2.65
CA LEU A 20 10.75 4.01 -1.35
C LEU A 20 12.01 4.49 -0.60
N VAL A 21 13.12 4.67 -1.31
CA VAL A 21 14.37 5.19 -0.75
C VAL A 21 14.19 6.63 -0.25
N VAL A 22 13.61 7.51 -1.08
CA VAL A 22 13.36 8.91 -0.70
C VAL A 22 12.40 8.98 0.48
N ALA A 23 11.37 8.12 0.53
CA ALA A 23 10.43 8.07 1.63
C ALA A 23 11.10 7.63 2.95
N PHE A 24 12.02 6.66 2.90
CA PHE A 24 12.76 6.23 4.08
C PHE A 24 13.77 7.28 4.54
N ASP A 25 14.58 7.80 3.62
CA ASP A 25 15.65 8.76 3.94
C ASP A 25 15.10 10.08 4.51
N ASN A 26 13.86 10.44 4.19
CA ASN A 26 13.15 11.63 4.68
C ASN A 26 12.05 11.32 5.69
N ASN A 27 11.99 10.09 6.23
CA ASN A 27 10.97 9.72 7.19
C ASN A 27 11.12 10.58 8.46
N PRO A 28 10.08 11.30 8.93
CA PRO A 28 10.17 12.15 10.12
C PRO A 28 10.45 11.36 11.41
N ASN A 29 10.18 10.04 11.40
CA ASN A 29 10.52 9.14 12.50
C ASN A 29 11.97 8.62 12.44
N ASN A 30 12.72 8.98 11.40
CA ASN A 30 14.15 8.74 11.34
C ASN A 30 14.87 9.86 12.07
N TYR A 31 15.04 9.69 13.39
CA TYR A 31 15.64 10.68 14.27
C TYR A 31 17.16 10.87 14.09
N ASP A 32 17.79 10.01 13.26
CA ASP A 32 19.21 10.05 12.95
C ASP A 32 19.41 10.31 11.45
N GLU A 33 19.88 11.51 11.11
CA GLU A 33 20.12 11.93 9.73
C GLU A 33 21.23 11.12 9.03
N GLU A 34 22.05 10.37 9.77
CA GLU A 34 23.09 9.50 9.21
C GLU A 34 22.51 8.15 8.74
N ILE A 35 21.31 7.76 9.20
CA ILE A 35 20.64 6.55 8.73
C ILE A 35 20.06 6.80 7.34
N LYS A 36 20.70 6.22 6.33
CA LYS A 36 20.30 6.30 4.92
C LYS A 36 20.32 4.94 4.24
N VAL A 37 19.55 4.79 3.16
CA VAL A 37 19.57 3.57 2.36
C VAL A 37 20.91 3.41 1.64
N LYS A 38 21.68 2.40 2.04
CA LYS A 38 22.97 2.07 1.41
C LYS A 38 22.85 1.28 0.11
N TYR A 39 21.94 0.30 0.05
CA TYR A 39 21.77 -0.60 -1.11
C TYR A 39 20.30 -0.68 -1.52
N LYS A 40 19.89 0.16 -2.47
CA LYS A 40 18.48 0.35 -2.86
C LYS A 40 17.73 -0.95 -3.19
N ARG A 41 18.36 -1.88 -3.90
CA ARG A 41 17.72 -3.17 -4.26
C ARG A 41 17.50 -4.08 -3.05
N LYS A 42 18.53 -4.30 -2.23
CA LYS A 42 18.41 -5.10 -1.00
C LYS A 42 17.43 -4.50 -0.01
N PHE A 43 17.39 -3.16 0.06
CA PHE A 43 16.41 -2.45 0.87
C PHE A 43 14.98 -2.69 0.38
N ALA A 44 14.74 -2.63 -0.94
CA ALA A 44 13.43 -2.93 -1.51
C ALA A 44 13.03 -4.40 -1.33
N GLU A 45 13.97 -5.34 -1.41
CA GLU A 45 13.75 -6.76 -1.10
C GLU A 45 13.33 -6.93 0.37
N GLY A 46 14.11 -6.38 1.31
CA GLY A 46 13.75 -6.45 2.73
C GLY A 46 12.42 -5.76 3.07
N PHE A 47 12.10 -4.65 2.40
CA PHE A 47 10.78 -4.01 2.52
C PHE A 47 9.66 -4.95 2.06
N ALA A 48 9.82 -5.62 0.92
CA ALA A 48 8.84 -6.57 0.40
C ALA A 48 8.67 -7.77 1.34
N ASP A 49 9.76 -8.28 1.91
CA ASP A 49 9.72 -9.39 2.87
C ASP A 49 8.97 -8.97 4.15
N HIS A 50 9.27 -7.79 4.72
CA HIS A 50 8.56 -7.26 5.88
C HIS A 50 7.06 -7.05 5.61
N VAL A 51 6.72 -6.57 4.42
CA VAL A 51 5.34 -6.44 3.97
C VAL A 51 4.62 -7.79 3.99
N ASN A 52 5.26 -8.86 3.53
CA ASN A 52 4.65 -10.18 3.43
C ASN A 52 4.61 -10.94 4.76
N GLU A 53 5.57 -10.70 5.65
CA GLU A 53 5.78 -11.52 6.86
C GLU A 53 5.34 -10.84 8.17
N HIS A 54 5.45 -9.51 8.28
CA HIS A 54 5.43 -8.81 9.57
C HIS A 54 4.37 -7.69 9.66
N SER A 55 3.47 -7.60 8.70
CA SER A 55 2.56 -6.45 8.58
C SER A 55 1.19 -6.66 9.22
N GLY A 56 1.03 -7.63 10.14
CA GLY A 56 -0.23 -7.84 10.85
C GLY A 56 -0.43 -6.84 11.98
N ASN A 57 -1.47 -6.03 11.92
CA ASN A 57 -1.93 -5.25 13.04
C ASN A 57 -2.52 -6.20 14.10
N ALA A 58 -1.94 -6.20 15.30
CA ALA A 58 -2.34 -7.12 16.37
C ALA A 58 -3.75 -6.84 16.92
N GLU A 59 -4.27 -5.62 16.74
CA GLU A 59 -5.60 -5.21 17.20
C GLU A 59 -6.70 -5.61 16.21
N THR A 60 -6.45 -5.43 14.91
CA THR A 60 -7.43 -5.71 13.85
C THR A 60 -7.29 -7.13 13.28
N GLY A 61 -6.12 -7.75 13.46
CA GLY A 61 -5.75 -9.02 12.82
C GLY A 61 -5.51 -8.91 11.31
N LEU A 62 -5.58 -7.71 10.75
CA LEU A 62 -5.41 -7.45 9.32
C LEU A 62 -3.96 -7.13 8.99
N THR A 63 -3.56 -7.44 7.76
CA THR A 63 -2.29 -6.96 7.22
C THR A 63 -2.40 -5.51 6.80
N VAL A 64 -1.28 -4.77 6.79
CA VAL A 64 -1.21 -3.40 6.23
C VAL A 64 -1.80 -3.32 4.81
N PHE A 65 -1.69 -4.38 4.02
CA PHE A 65 -2.30 -4.42 2.69
C PHE A 65 -3.82 -4.51 2.73
N GLN A 66 -4.39 -5.28 3.66
CA GLN A 66 -5.83 -5.37 3.82
C GLN A 66 -6.40 -4.05 4.33
N GLU A 67 -5.77 -3.42 5.33
CA GLU A 67 -6.20 -2.12 5.84
C GLU A 67 -6.17 -1.04 4.74
N TRP A 68 -5.12 -1.03 3.91
CA TRP A 68 -5.04 -0.13 2.76
C TRP A 68 -6.11 -0.42 1.69
N ILE A 69 -6.42 -1.69 1.42
CA ILE A 69 -7.48 -2.07 0.47
C ILE A 69 -8.86 -1.63 0.99
N ASP A 70 -9.13 -1.82 2.27
CA ASP A 70 -10.40 -1.44 2.89
C ASP A 70 -10.62 0.07 2.78
N GLN A 71 -9.60 0.88 3.06
CA GLN A 71 -9.66 2.33 2.86
C GLN A 71 -10.01 2.71 1.41
N ILE A 72 -9.39 2.06 0.42
CA ILE A 72 -9.69 2.33 -1.00
C ILE A 72 -11.14 1.92 -1.33
N PHE A 73 -11.64 0.82 -0.75
CA PHE A 73 -13.02 0.39 -0.96
C PHE A 73 -14.03 1.37 -0.36
N GLU A 74 -13.77 1.90 0.84
CA GLU A 74 -14.60 2.95 1.44
C GLU A 74 -14.73 4.16 0.50
N GLU A 75 -13.60 4.69 0.02
CA GLU A 75 -13.59 5.81 -0.93
C GLU A 75 -14.33 5.48 -2.24
N MET A 76 -14.20 4.25 -2.74
CA MET A 76 -14.89 3.81 -3.96
C MET A 76 -16.42 3.69 -3.78
N ILE A 77 -16.84 3.25 -2.59
CA ILE A 77 -18.27 3.14 -2.21
C ILE A 77 -18.87 4.54 -2.10
N GLU A 78 -18.18 5.48 -1.46
CA GLU A 78 -18.62 6.87 -1.34
C GLU A 78 -18.70 7.59 -2.70
N GLY A 79 -17.87 7.16 -3.66
CA GLY A 79 -17.76 7.78 -4.99
C GLY A 79 -18.89 7.49 -5.99
N ASP A 80 -20.00 6.84 -5.60
CA ASP A 80 -21.15 6.48 -6.46
C ASP A 80 -20.74 5.85 -7.81
N SER A 81 -19.95 4.79 -7.71
CA SER A 81 -19.36 4.14 -8.87
C SER A 81 -20.33 3.17 -9.56
N SER A 82 -20.51 3.30 -10.89
CA SER A 82 -21.43 2.47 -11.69
C SER A 82 -21.10 0.97 -11.75
N TYR A 83 -19.92 0.57 -11.26
CA TYR A 83 -19.45 -0.82 -11.20
C TYR A 83 -19.68 -1.46 -9.82
N ILE A 84 -20.21 -0.71 -8.84
CA ILE A 84 -20.61 -1.20 -7.53
C ILE A 84 -22.14 -1.32 -7.53
N ARG A 85 -22.65 -2.51 -7.20
CA ARG A 85 -24.09 -2.72 -7.06
C ARG A 85 -24.49 -2.43 -5.62
N TYR A 86 -25.24 -1.36 -5.42
CA TYR A 86 -25.89 -1.10 -4.14
C TYR A 86 -27.16 -1.94 -4.01
N PRO A 87 -27.49 -2.42 -2.79
CA PRO A 87 -28.83 -2.93 -2.51
C PRO A 87 -29.83 -1.88 -3.00
N LYS A 88 -30.84 -2.29 -3.78
CA LYS A 88 -31.95 -1.38 -4.07
C LYS A 88 -32.55 -1.03 -2.71
N GLU A 89 -32.62 0.26 -2.37
CA GLU A 89 -33.48 0.70 -1.27
C GLU A 89 -34.86 0.12 -1.56
N GLU A 90 -35.31 -0.83 -0.73
CA GLU A 90 -36.65 -1.38 -0.82
C GLU A 90 -37.63 -0.27 -0.42
N PHE A 91 -38.02 0.56 -1.39
CA PHE A 91 -39.16 1.47 -1.28
C PHE A 91 -40.44 0.79 -1.75
#